data_AF-A0A2E5XH88-F1
#
_entry.id   AF-A0A2E5XH88-F1
#
_cell.length_a   1.000
_cell.length_b   1.000
_cell.length_c   1.000
_cell.angle_alpha   90.00
_cell.angle_beta   90.00
_cell.angle_gamma   90.00
#
_symmetry.space_group_name_H-M   'P 1'
#
loop_
_entity.id
_entity.type
_entity.pdbx_description
1 polymer ?
#
loop_
_entity_poly.entity_id
_entity_poly.type
_entity_poly.pdbx_seq_one_letter_code
_entity_poly.pdbx_strand_id
1 'polypeptide(L)'
;MNPPPPPLYPGALEPGRIKVFGIIHTLFGVLGVINVVGALGWLVFHEQIMGFTNAGGPPELMAAQEKFHGDLAPHSWISLVISFIVSLLILRAGIALLKRRRSAVRVSNTYAVASLLAKVVGALLFFVMVMPVANGALDTVLGEGIPEPDVEAILAGARIAMVVGGVVFPLIGAIYPLCSILMLNNPPVKEFLGENGT
;
A
#
# COMPACT_ATOMS: atom_id res chain seq x y z
N MET A 1 -30.26 -6.27 48.43
CA MET A 1 -29.51 -5.60 47.35
C MET A 1 -28.15 -6.25 47.29
N ASN A 2 -27.76 -6.79 46.13
CA ASN A 2 -26.39 -7.28 45.98
C ASN A 2 -25.43 -6.09 46.06
N PRO A 3 -24.28 -6.22 46.75
CA PRO A 3 -23.29 -5.16 46.77
C PRO A 3 -22.87 -4.85 45.32
N PRO A 4 -22.60 -3.58 44.99
CA PRO A 4 -22.04 -3.24 43.69
C PRO A 4 -20.74 -4.02 43.49
N PRO A 5 -20.47 -4.52 42.27
CA PRO A 5 -19.21 -5.21 42.00
C PRO A 5 -18.06 -4.30 42.40
N PRO A 6 -17.01 -4.82 43.05
CA PRO A 6 -15.86 -4.01 43.42
C PRO A 6 -15.30 -3.34 42.15
N PRO A 7 -14.86 -2.08 42.24
CA PRO A 7 -14.23 -1.42 41.11
C PRO A 7 -13.08 -2.30 40.61
N LEU A 8 -13.10 -2.61 39.30
CA LEU A 8 -11.92 -3.16 38.63
C LEU A 8 -10.75 -2.22 38.99
N TYR A 9 -9.71 -2.78 39.61
CA TYR A 9 -8.50 -2.14 40.16
C TYR A 9 -8.20 -0.68 39.75
N PRO A 10 -7.69 0.17 40.67
CA PRO A 10 -7.11 1.46 40.29
C PRO A 10 -5.95 1.20 39.31
N GLY A 11 -6.16 1.57 38.04
CA GLY A 11 -5.24 1.28 36.94
C GLY A 11 -5.79 0.22 36.00
N ALA A 12 -6.73 0.60 35.13
CA ALA A 12 -7.14 -0.23 34.00
C ALA A 12 -5.89 -0.63 33.21
N LEU A 13 -5.59 -1.93 33.17
CA LEU A 13 -4.44 -2.46 32.46
C LEU A 13 -4.54 -2.04 30.99
N GLU A 14 -3.54 -1.32 30.48
CA GLU A 14 -3.53 -0.83 29.10
C GLU A 14 -3.71 -2.01 28.13
N PRO A 15 -4.73 -1.98 27.25
CA PRO A 15 -4.90 -3.01 26.24
C PRO A 15 -3.66 -3.06 25.34
N GLY A 16 -2.91 -4.17 25.37
CA GLY A 16 -1.63 -4.29 24.64
C GLY A 16 -1.74 -3.98 23.13
N ARG A 17 -2.93 -4.17 22.56
CA ARG A 17 -3.21 -3.82 21.16
C ARG A 17 -3.02 -2.34 20.83
N ILE A 18 -3.19 -1.42 21.78
CA ILE A 18 -2.94 0.03 21.55
C ILE A 18 -1.47 0.24 21.19
N LYS A 19 -0.56 -0.31 21.99
CA LYS A 19 0.88 -0.22 21.77
C LYS A 19 1.31 -0.97 20.50
N VAL A 20 0.81 -2.19 20.30
CA VAL A 20 1.15 -3.01 19.12
C VAL A 20 0.73 -2.31 17.83
N PHE A 21 -0.53 -1.89 17.70
CA PHE A 21 -0.99 -1.16 16.52
C PHE A 21 -0.30 0.20 16.40
N GLY A 22 0.00 0.89 17.50
CA GLY A 22 0.74 2.15 17.48
C GLY A 22 2.12 2.00 16.84
N ILE A 23 2.88 0.98 17.24
CA ILE A 23 4.20 0.67 16.66
C ILE A 23 4.06 0.29 15.18
N ILE A 24 3.19 -0.67 14.86
CA ILE A 24 3.06 -1.17 13.48
C ILE A 24 2.59 -0.06 12.52
N HIS A 25 1.59 0.73 12.91
CA HIS A 25 1.12 1.86 12.08
C HIS A 25 2.24 2.89 11.84
N THR A 26 3.07 3.16 12.86
CA THR A 26 4.20 4.09 12.74
C THR A 26 5.26 3.54 11.78
N LEU A 27 5.64 2.27 11.92
CA LEU A 27 6.60 1.61 11.03
C LEU A 27 6.11 1.61 9.59
N PHE A 28 4.87 1.18 9.34
CA PHE A 28 4.29 1.19 8.00
C PHE A 28 4.12 2.60 7.43
N GLY A 29 3.81 3.59 8.27
CA GLY A 29 3.76 4.99 7.85
C GLY A 29 5.12 5.53 7.40
N VAL A 30 6.18 5.25 8.17
CA VAL A 30 7.55 5.64 7.80
C VAL A 30 8.01 4.91 6.53
N LEU A 31 7.80 3.60 6.44
CA LEU A 31 8.14 2.82 5.24
C LEU A 31 7.36 3.30 4.01
N GLY A 32 6.08 3.66 4.18
CA GLY A 32 5.27 4.22 3.13
C GLY A 32 5.80 5.56 2.61
N VAL A 33 6.22 6.45 3.52
CA VAL A 33 6.85 7.73 3.14
C VAL A 33 8.20 7.50 2.43
N ILE A 34 9.04 6.59 2.92
CA ILE A 34 10.31 6.22 2.26
C ILE A 34 10.03 5.70 0.83
N ASN A 35 9.04 4.83 0.67
CA ASN A 35 8.65 4.32 -0.63
C ASN A 35 8.18 5.43 -1.57
N VAL A 36 7.39 6.39 -1.08
CA VAL A 36 6.97 7.57 -1.87
C VAL A 36 8.17 8.41 -2.29
N VAL A 37 9.13 8.66 -1.40
CA VAL A 37 10.35 9.41 -1.76
C VAL A 37 11.16 8.67 -2.82
N GLY A 38 11.32 7.34 -2.68
CA GLY A 38 12.00 6.52 -3.68
C GLY A 38 11.29 6.52 -5.03
N ALA A 39 9.97 6.36 -5.04
CA ALA A 39 9.16 6.39 -6.27
C ALA A 39 9.14 7.77 -6.93
N LEU A 40 9.15 8.85 -6.14
CA LEU A 40 9.31 10.21 -6.66
C LEU A 40 10.70 10.40 -7.30
N GLY A 41 11.75 9.90 -6.64
CA GLY A 41 13.10 9.89 -7.19
C GLY A 41 13.16 9.12 -8.51
N TRP A 42 12.52 7.95 -8.58
CA TRP A 42 12.39 7.21 -9.83
C TRP A 42 11.69 8.05 -10.90
N LEU A 43 10.49 8.59 -10.64
CA LEU A 43 9.73 9.35 -11.65
C LEU A 43 10.47 10.57 -12.18
N VAL A 44 11.16 11.31 -11.30
CA VAL A 44 11.87 12.54 -11.66
C VAL A 44 13.20 12.27 -12.36
N PHE A 45 13.92 11.23 -11.93
CA PHE A 45 15.27 10.94 -12.40
C PHE A 45 15.37 9.69 -13.29
N HIS A 46 14.24 9.17 -13.81
CA HIS A 46 14.23 7.89 -14.54
C HIS A 46 15.15 7.91 -15.76
N GLU A 47 15.20 9.00 -16.54
CA GLU A 47 16.06 9.10 -17.71
C GLU A 47 17.55 8.97 -17.34
N GLN A 48 17.99 9.63 -16.26
CA GLN A 48 19.38 9.56 -15.81
C GLN A 48 19.71 8.18 -15.22
N ILE A 49 18.78 7.59 -14.48
CA ILE A 49 18.94 6.24 -13.92
C ILE A 49 19.02 5.22 -15.04
N MET A 50 18.09 5.26 -16.00
CA MET A 50 18.05 4.35 -17.15
C MET A 50 19.24 4.55 -18.08
N GLY A 51 19.69 5.79 -18.29
CA GLY A 51 20.91 6.08 -19.05
C GLY A 51 22.17 5.45 -18.44
N PHE A 52 22.22 5.31 -17.11
CA PHE A 52 23.30 4.61 -16.42
C PHE A 52 23.12 3.08 -16.46
N THR A 53 21.92 2.57 -16.20
CA THR A 53 21.67 1.11 -16.11
C THR A 53 21.61 0.42 -17.47
N ASN A 54 21.25 1.15 -18.53
CA ASN A 54 21.13 0.62 -19.89
C ASN A 54 22.30 1.02 -20.80
N ALA A 55 23.41 1.53 -20.23
CA ALA A 55 24.58 1.91 -21.00
C ALA A 55 25.09 0.71 -21.84
N GLY A 56 24.98 0.81 -23.17
CA GLY A 56 25.36 -0.25 -24.11
C GLY A 56 24.25 -1.24 -24.49
N GLY A 57 22.99 -0.99 -24.12
CA GLY A 57 21.85 -1.80 -24.53
C GLY A 57 21.41 -1.57 -26.00
N PRO A 58 20.64 -2.50 -26.60
CA PRO A 58 20.07 -2.31 -27.94
C PRO A 58 19.14 -1.08 -27.99
N PRO A 59 19.26 -0.20 -29.01
CA PRO A 59 18.45 1.02 -29.10
C PRO A 59 16.93 0.77 -29.07
N GLU A 60 16.48 -0.29 -29.72
CA GLU A 60 15.06 -0.67 -29.78
C GLU A 60 14.51 -1.07 -28.41
N LEU A 61 15.29 -1.81 -27.62
CA LEU A 61 14.91 -2.19 -26.26
C LEU A 61 14.82 -0.96 -25.34
N MET A 62 15.76 -0.02 -25.49
CA MET A 62 15.75 1.23 -24.72
C MET A 62 14.51 2.08 -25.05
N ALA A 63 14.19 2.23 -26.34
CA ALA A 63 13.00 2.96 -26.78
C ALA A 63 11.69 2.31 -26.31
N ALA A 64 11.62 0.97 -26.32
CA ALA A 64 10.45 0.24 -25.81
C ALA A 64 10.27 0.44 -24.29
N GLN A 65 11.36 0.43 -23.52
CA GLN A 65 11.31 0.71 -22.08
C GLN A 65 10.89 2.14 -21.78
N GLU A 66 11.46 3.12 -22.49
CA GLU A 66 11.11 4.53 -22.35
C GLU A 66 9.63 4.78 -22.65
N LYS A 67 9.13 4.22 -23.76
CA LYS A 67 7.71 4.28 -24.11
C LYS A 67 6.84 3.64 -23.04
N PHE A 68 7.20 2.45 -22.56
CA PHE A 68 6.47 1.76 -21.50
C PHE A 68 6.39 2.59 -20.21
N HIS A 69 7.49 3.23 -19.82
CA HIS A 69 7.51 4.13 -18.66
C HIS A 69 6.66 5.38 -18.88
N GLY A 70 6.75 6.00 -20.06
CA GLY A 70 5.94 7.17 -20.44
C GLY A 70 4.44 6.86 -20.39
N ASP A 71 4.02 5.72 -20.96
CA ASP A 71 2.63 5.28 -20.99
C ASP A 71 2.08 4.99 -19.58
N LEU A 72 2.93 4.55 -18.64
CA LEU A 72 2.57 4.29 -17.24
C LEU A 72 2.78 5.48 -16.30
N ALA A 73 3.34 6.60 -16.76
CA ALA A 73 3.62 7.75 -15.92
C ALA A 73 2.36 8.32 -15.24
N PRO A 74 1.20 8.47 -15.93
CA PRO A 74 -0.02 8.95 -15.28
C PRO A 74 -0.50 8.04 -14.14
N HIS A 75 -0.50 6.72 -14.36
CA HIS A 75 -0.83 5.74 -13.33
C HIS A 75 0.11 5.85 -12.12
N SER A 76 1.41 6.04 -12.40
CA SER A 76 2.45 6.12 -11.37
C SER A 76 2.30 7.36 -10.50
N TRP A 77 1.99 8.52 -11.10
CA TRP A 77 1.71 9.76 -10.36
C TRP A 77 0.46 9.66 -9.49
N ILE A 78 -0.63 9.10 -10.02
CA ILE A 78 -1.87 8.90 -9.24
C ILE A 78 -1.60 7.96 -8.06
N SER A 79 -0.94 6.82 -8.32
CA SER A 79 -0.58 5.84 -7.29
C SER A 79 0.34 6.42 -6.22
N LEU A 80 1.28 7.28 -6.61
CA LEU A 80 2.18 7.98 -5.69
C LEU A 80 1.40 8.88 -4.72
N VAL A 81 0.48 9.71 -5.23
CA VAL A 81 -0.33 10.63 -4.42
C VAL A 81 -1.22 9.87 -3.44
N ILE A 82 -1.91 8.82 -3.92
CA ILE A 82 -2.76 7.97 -3.07
C ILE A 82 -1.91 7.32 -1.96
N SER A 83 -0.77 6.74 -2.33
CA SER A 83 0.14 6.07 -1.39
C SER A 83 0.67 7.05 -0.34
N PHE A 84 1.00 8.28 -0.75
CA PHE A 84 1.43 9.32 0.18
C PHE A 84 0.35 9.70 1.18
N ILE A 85 -0.88 9.94 0.72
CA ILE A 85 -2.02 10.26 1.60
C ILE A 85 -2.24 9.12 2.62
N VAL A 86 -2.27 7.87 2.16
CA VAL A 86 -2.47 6.71 3.05
C VAL A 86 -1.32 6.56 4.05
N SER A 87 -0.08 6.81 3.63
CA SER A 87 1.12 6.77 4.49
C SER A 87 1.09 7.85 5.58
N LEU A 88 0.61 9.05 5.27
CA LEU A 88 0.45 10.11 6.27
C LEU A 88 -0.68 9.78 7.26
N LEU A 89 -1.79 9.21 6.78
CA LEU A 89 -2.91 8.81 7.63
C LEU A 89 -2.51 7.71 8.61
N ILE A 90 -1.82 6.67 8.14
CA ILE A 90 -1.37 5.57 9.01
C ILE A 90 -0.31 6.05 10.00
N LEU A 91 0.62 6.91 9.58
CA LEU A 91 1.63 7.48 10.47
C LEU A 91 0.97 8.31 11.58
N ARG A 92 0.01 9.17 11.21
CA ARG A 92 -0.77 9.97 12.16
C ARG A 92 -1.55 9.07 13.12
N ALA A 93 -2.15 7.99 12.64
CA ALA A 93 -2.86 7.02 13.46
C ALA A 93 -1.92 6.33 14.46
N GLY A 94 -0.74 5.91 14.02
CA GLY A 94 0.30 5.30 14.87
C GLY A 94 0.74 6.23 15.99
N ILE A 95 1.07 7.49 15.66
CA ILE A 95 1.44 8.51 16.64
C ILE A 95 0.30 8.78 17.62
N ALA A 96 -0.94 8.86 17.14
CA ALA A 96 -2.11 9.08 18.00
C ALA A 96 -2.32 7.93 19.00
N LEU A 97 -2.13 6.67 18.57
CA LEU A 97 -2.20 5.49 19.45
C LEU A 97 -1.07 5.49 20.48
N LEU A 98 0.17 5.76 20.07
CA LEU A 98 1.33 5.80 20.97
C LEU A 98 1.24 6.94 22.00
N LYS A 99 0.61 8.06 21.63
CA LYS A 99 0.31 9.17 22.55
C LYS A 99 -1.00 8.99 23.32
N ARG A 100 -1.66 7.83 23.19
CA ARG A 100 -2.94 7.50 23.85
C ARG A 100 -3.99 8.61 23.66
N ARG A 101 -4.09 9.18 22.46
CA ARG A 101 -5.07 10.25 22.19
C ARG A 101 -6.48 9.68 22.23
N ARG A 102 -7.45 10.42 22.78
CA ARG A 102 -8.88 10.01 22.76
C ARG A 102 -9.38 9.76 21.34
N SER A 103 -8.84 10.47 20.36
CA SER A 103 -9.18 10.33 18.94
C SER A 103 -8.47 9.18 18.22
N ALA A 104 -7.60 8.41 18.89
CA ALA A 104 -6.73 7.45 18.21
C ALA A 104 -7.50 6.42 17.38
N VAL A 105 -8.56 5.82 17.93
CA VAL A 105 -9.42 4.86 17.21
C VAL A 105 -10.06 5.50 15.98
N ARG A 106 -10.56 6.74 16.09
CA ARG A 106 -11.18 7.46 14.96
C ARG A 106 -10.18 7.70 13.82
N VAL A 107 -8.95 8.10 14.15
CA VAL A 107 -7.90 8.33 13.15
C VAL A 107 -7.44 7.02 12.52
N SER A 108 -7.30 5.94 13.31
CA SER A 108 -7.01 4.60 12.79
C SER A 108 -8.09 4.09 11.84
N ASN A 109 -9.37 4.28 12.16
CA ASN A 109 -10.48 3.92 11.28
C ASN A 109 -10.45 4.74 9.98
N THR A 110 -10.11 6.03 10.05
CA THR A 110 -9.99 6.89 8.85
C THR A 110 -8.90 6.37 7.92
N TYR A 111 -7.72 6.05 8.47
CA TYR A 111 -6.65 5.39 7.73
C TYR A 111 -7.15 4.07 7.10
N ALA A 112 -7.77 3.20 7.90
CA ALA A 112 -8.13 1.87 7.44
C ALA A 112 -9.15 1.92 6.29
N VAL A 113 -10.17 2.78 6.39
CA VAL A 113 -11.14 3.04 5.32
C VAL A 113 -10.45 3.60 4.08
N ALA A 114 -9.59 4.61 4.23
CA ALA A 114 -8.85 5.18 3.10
C ALA A 114 -7.94 4.14 2.42
N SER A 115 -7.28 3.27 3.19
CA SER A 115 -6.41 2.20 2.70
C SER A 115 -7.20 1.12 1.94
N LEU A 116 -8.41 0.80 2.37
CA LEU A 116 -9.30 -0.12 1.67
C LEU A 116 -9.80 0.49 0.35
N LEU A 117 -10.25 1.75 0.37
CA LEU A 117 -10.66 2.46 -0.84
C LEU A 117 -9.50 2.59 -1.83
N ALA A 118 -8.29 2.92 -1.36
CA ALA A 118 -7.10 3.01 -2.19
C ALA A 118 -6.78 1.70 -2.93
N LYS A 119 -7.02 0.54 -2.29
CA LYS A 119 -6.82 -0.78 -2.94
C LYS A 119 -7.85 -1.07 -4.01
N VAL A 120 -9.12 -0.72 -3.77
CA VAL A 120 -10.17 -0.84 -4.79
C VAL A 120 -9.86 0.06 -5.99
N VAL A 121 -9.51 1.33 -5.74
CA VAL A 121 -9.10 2.26 -6.79
C VAL A 121 -7.85 1.77 -7.52
N GLY A 122 -6.84 1.30 -6.79
CA GLY A 122 -5.62 0.76 -7.38
C GLY A 122 -5.87 -0.44 -8.29
N ALA A 123 -6.74 -1.36 -7.89
CA ALA A 123 -7.13 -2.49 -8.73
C ALA A 123 -7.85 -2.01 -10.02
N LEU A 124 -8.74 -1.03 -9.92
CA LEU A 124 -9.41 -0.45 -11.09
C LEU A 124 -8.41 0.24 -12.03
N LEU A 125 -7.51 1.06 -11.48
CA LEU A 125 -6.46 1.73 -12.26
C LEU A 125 -5.51 0.73 -12.91
N PHE A 126 -5.21 -0.38 -12.24
CA PHE A 126 -4.40 -1.46 -12.81
C PHE A 126 -5.06 -2.03 -14.08
N PHE A 127 -6.35 -2.39 -14.02
CA PHE A 127 -7.05 -2.95 -15.18
C PHE A 127 -7.24 -1.94 -16.32
N VAL A 128 -7.46 -0.66 -16.00
CA VAL A 128 -7.76 0.38 -17.00
C VAL A 128 -6.50 0.99 -17.61
N MET A 129 -5.40 1.09 -16.86
CA MET A 129 -4.19 1.81 -17.29
C MET A 129 -2.97 0.89 -17.45
N VAL A 130 -2.73 -0.02 -16.52
CA VAL A 130 -1.52 -0.86 -16.52
C VAL A 130 -1.65 -2.04 -17.47
N MET A 131 -2.74 -2.79 -17.35
CA MET A 131 -2.95 -4.02 -18.11
C MET A 131 -2.95 -3.79 -19.64
N PRO A 132 -3.60 -2.74 -20.20
CA PRO A 132 -3.57 -2.50 -21.64
C PRO A 132 -2.16 -2.18 -22.16
N VAL A 133 -1.41 -1.34 -21.44
CA VAL A 133 -0.04 -0.96 -21.80
C VAL A 133 0.89 -2.18 -21.71
N ALA A 134 0.77 -2.96 -20.63
CA ALA A 134 1.59 -4.15 -20.43
C ALA A 134 1.30 -5.26 -21.45
N ASN A 135 0.03 -5.49 -21.81
CA ASN A 135 -0.30 -6.45 -22.86
C ASN A 135 0.28 -6.00 -24.21
N GLY A 136 0.12 -4.73 -24.59
CA GLY A 136 0.71 -4.22 -25.83
C GLY A 136 2.24 -4.33 -25.87
N ALA A 137 2.91 -4.07 -24.75
CA ALA A 137 4.36 -4.23 -24.64
C ALA A 137 4.79 -5.71 -24.73
N LEU A 138 4.09 -6.62 -24.05
CA LEU A 138 4.39 -8.05 -24.11
C LEU A 138 4.17 -8.62 -25.51
N ASP A 139 3.10 -8.23 -26.19
CA ASP A 139 2.80 -8.71 -27.55
C ASP A 139 3.87 -8.22 -28.55
N THR A 140 4.41 -7.01 -28.36
CA THR A 140 5.49 -6.45 -29.20
C THR A 140 6.84 -7.13 -28.95
N VAL A 141 7.23 -7.29 -27.68
CA VAL A 141 8.58 -7.76 -27.32
C VAL A 141 8.72 -9.28 -27.43
N LEU A 142 7.67 -10.04 -27.12
CA LEU A 142 7.72 -11.51 -27.09
C LEU A 142 7.20 -12.14 -28.37
N GLY A 143 6.36 -11.43 -29.14
CA GLY A 143 5.84 -11.91 -30.43
C GLY A 143 6.90 -12.02 -31.52
N GLU A 144 7.98 -11.24 -31.44
CA GLU A 144 9.02 -11.19 -32.48
C GLU A 144 10.26 -12.05 -32.17
N GLY A 145 10.42 -12.53 -30.92
CA GLY A 145 11.68 -13.10 -30.44
C GLY A 145 11.68 -14.54 -29.90
N ILE A 146 10.51 -15.20 -29.77
CA ILE A 146 10.39 -16.54 -29.16
C ILE A 146 9.78 -17.54 -30.15
N PRO A 147 10.25 -18.80 -30.22
CA PRO A 147 9.64 -19.85 -31.05
C PRO A 147 8.17 -20.10 -30.69
N GLU A 148 7.30 -20.17 -31.71
CA GLU A 148 5.83 -20.29 -31.60
C GLU A 148 5.28 -21.26 -30.53
N PRO A 149 5.84 -22.47 -30.27
CA PRO A 149 5.25 -23.38 -29.28
C PRO A 149 5.37 -22.92 -27.82
N ASP A 150 6.31 -22.03 -27.49
CA ASP A 150 6.56 -21.59 -26.11
C ASP A 150 6.01 -20.17 -25.82
N VAL A 151 5.70 -19.39 -26.86
CA VAL A 151 5.25 -17.98 -26.76
C VAL A 151 3.96 -17.86 -25.94
N GLU A 152 2.95 -18.70 -26.22
CA GLU A 152 1.64 -18.61 -25.57
C GLU A 152 1.73 -18.91 -24.07
N ALA A 153 2.50 -19.93 -23.68
CA ALA A 153 2.67 -20.31 -22.29
C ALA A 153 3.42 -19.23 -21.50
N ILE A 154 4.47 -18.63 -22.09
CA ILE A 154 5.23 -17.55 -21.48
C ILE A 154 4.37 -16.29 -21.32
N LEU A 155 3.60 -15.91 -22.35
CA LEU A 155 2.68 -14.77 -22.29
C LEU A 155 1.60 -14.97 -21.24
N ALA A 156 0.99 -16.16 -21.17
CA ALA A 156 0.00 -16.48 -20.15
C ALA A 156 0.60 -16.39 -18.75
N GLY A 157 1.80 -16.94 -18.54
CA GLY A 157 2.53 -16.86 -17.28
C GLY A 157 2.84 -15.42 -16.86
N ALA A 158 3.32 -14.59 -17.78
CA ALA A 158 3.59 -13.17 -17.53
C ALA A 158 2.33 -12.40 -17.14
N ARG A 159 1.21 -12.62 -17.86
CA ARG A 159 -0.09 -12.01 -17.53
C ARG A 159 -0.59 -12.41 -16.15
N ILE A 160 -0.47 -13.68 -15.79
CA ILE A 160 -0.82 -14.16 -14.44
C ILE A 160 0.06 -13.50 -13.39
N ALA A 161 1.38 -13.46 -13.58
CA ALA A 161 2.30 -12.84 -12.64
C ALA A 161 1.98 -11.35 -12.43
N MET A 162 1.64 -10.63 -13.50
CA MET A 162 1.20 -9.24 -13.44
C MET A 162 -0.08 -9.06 -12.64
N VAL A 163 -1.11 -9.88 -12.85
CA VAL A 163 -2.37 -9.79 -12.08
C VAL A 163 -2.14 -10.13 -10.61
N VAL A 164 -1.33 -11.15 -10.33
CA VAL A 164 -0.98 -11.54 -8.95
C VAL A 164 -0.23 -10.40 -8.25
N GLY A 165 0.79 -9.83 -8.91
CA GLY A 165 1.57 -8.71 -8.40
C GLY A 165 0.77 -7.43 -8.22
N GLY A 166 0.00 -7.06 -9.24
CA GLY A 166 -0.71 -5.78 -9.31
C GLY A 166 -2.05 -5.73 -8.59
N VAL A 167 -2.69 -6.88 -8.35
CA VAL A 167 -4.04 -6.94 -7.76
C VAL A 167 -4.09 -7.85 -6.54
N VAL A 168 -3.69 -9.12 -6.67
CA VAL A 168 -3.88 -10.11 -5.59
C VAL A 168 -3.06 -9.75 -4.35
N PHE A 169 -1.77 -9.47 -4.49
CA PHE A 169 -0.92 -9.08 -3.35
C PHE A 169 -1.41 -7.80 -2.64
N PRO A 170 -1.73 -6.69 -3.35
CA PRO A 170 -2.35 -5.53 -2.72
C PRO A 170 -3.64 -5.82 -1.97
N LEU A 171 -4.50 -6.71 -2.50
CA LEU A 171 -5.75 -7.12 -1.85
C LEU A 171 -5.50 -7.98 -0.61
N ILE A 172 -4.50 -8.87 -0.61
CA ILE A 172 -4.06 -9.57 0.61
C ILE A 172 -3.62 -8.55 1.67
N GLY A 173 -2.95 -7.47 1.26
CA GLY A 173 -2.62 -6.34 2.12
C GLY A 173 -3.82 -5.65 2.77
N ALA A 174 -5.07 -5.91 2.35
CA ALA A 174 -6.29 -5.41 2.99
C ALA A 174 -6.57 -6.09 4.35
N ILE A 175 -5.95 -7.23 4.62
CA ILE A 175 -6.08 -7.93 5.91
C ILE A 175 -5.68 -7.00 7.07
N TYR A 176 -4.59 -6.26 6.92
CA TYR A 176 -4.09 -5.38 7.97
C TYR A 176 -5.07 -4.25 8.38
N PRO A 177 -5.58 -3.40 7.47
CA PRO A 177 -6.55 -2.38 7.84
C PRO A 177 -7.86 -2.98 8.40
N LEU A 178 -8.29 -4.16 7.93
CA LEU A 178 -9.44 -4.86 8.51
C LEU A 178 -9.17 -5.28 9.97
N CYS A 179 -8.01 -5.89 10.25
CA CYS A 179 -7.60 -6.23 11.61
C CYS A 179 -7.52 -5.00 12.50
N SER A 180 -7.00 -3.87 12.00
CA SER A 180 -6.94 -2.60 12.71
C SER A 180 -8.34 -2.12 13.14
N ILE A 181 -9.31 -2.13 12.22
CA ILE A 181 -10.71 -1.79 12.52
C ILE A 181 -11.27 -2.74 13.57
N LEU A 182 -11.21 -4.06 13.36
CA LEU A 182 -11.84 -5.03 14.24
C LEU A 182 -11.25 -5.01 15.65
N MET A 183 -9.92 -4.92 15.76
CA MET A 183 -9.23 -5.02 17.04
C MET A 183 -9.23 -3.73 17.83
N LEU A 184 -9.15 -2.55 17.19
CA LEU A 184 -9.13 -1.26 17.87
C LEU A 184 -10.54 -0.75 18.22
N ASN A 185 -11.60 -1.24 17.57
CA ASN A 185 -12.97 -0.86 17.91
C ASN A 185 -13.56 -1.61 19.12
N ASN A 186 -12.79 -2.49 19.74
CA ASN A 186 -13.19 -3.31 20.88
C ASN A 186 -13.43 -2.43 22.15
N PRO A 187 -14.49 -2.68 22.95
CA PRO A 187 -14.85 -1.85 24.11
C PRO A 187 -13.70 -1.48 25.07
N PRO A 188 -12.83 -2.40 25.52
CA PRO A 188 -11.73 -2.08 26.44
C PRO A 188 -10.73 -1.08 25.89
N VAL A 189 -10.54 -1.03 24.56
CA VAL A 189 -9.69 0.00 23.93
C VAL A 189 -10.34 1.36 23.99
N LYS A 190 -11.64 1.42 23.63
CA LYS A 190 -12.39 2.67 23.60
C LYS A 190 -12.57 3.24 25.00
N GLU A 191 -12.88 2.40 25.98
CA GLU A 191 -13.00 2.75 27.39
C GLU A 191 -11.67 3.26 27.94
N PHE A 192 -10.58 2.50 27.78
CA PHE A 192 -9.26 2.91 28.24
C PHE A 192 -8.83 4.27 27.66
N LEU A 193 -9.00 4.46 26.34
CA LEU A 193 -8.64 5.72 25.68
C LEU A 193 -9.59 6.85 26.04
N GLY A 194 -10.86 6.58 26.33
CA GLY A 194 -11.82 7.58 26.79
C GLY A 194 -11.47 8.13 28.17
N GLU A 195 -11.09 7.24 29.09
CA GLU A 195 -10.75 7.57 30.47
C GLU A 195 -9.34 8.14 30.62
N ASN A 196 -8.35 7.54 29.97
CA ASN A 196 -6.93 7.82 30.18
C ASN A 196 -6.30 8.64 29.06
N GLY A 197 -7.06 8.95 28.00
CA GLY A 197 -6.51 9.61 26.84
C GLY A 197 -6.36 11.12 27.00
N THR A 198 -5.33 11.65 26.34
CA THR A 198 -5.05 13.10 26.17
C THR A 198 -5.68 13.68 24.91
#